data_AF-A0A4P6PB44-F1
#
_entry.id   AF-A0A4P6PB44-F1
#
_cell.length_a   1.000
_cell.length_b   1.000
_cell.length_c   1.000
_cell.angle_alpha   90.00
_cell.angle_beta   90.00
_cell.angle_gamma   90.00
#
_symmetry.space_group_name_H-M   'P 1'
#
loop_
_entity.id
_entity.type
_entity.pdbx_description
1 polymer ?
#
loop_
_entity_poly.entity_id
_entity_poly.type
_entity_poly.pdbx_seq_one_letter_code
_entity_poly.pdbx_strand_id
1 'polypeptide(L)'
;MLKFSYRAPLKTNEVSVEKKYYATTYLQPIKADEPIRFRIEGVRRASAFGEAVLRVGMGRKHGRSLHPVVRVNGTSVEVPTDWRGYDQATRGQFFGVVEIPVKYALLEKNNTVELIFPDDGGHVSSLAMQVFEFSADIRPD
;
A
#
# COMPACT_ATOMS: atom_id res chain seq x y z
N MET A 1 0.78 -24.38 -12.20
CA MET A 1 -0.17 -23.93 -13.24
C MET A 1 -1.44 -24.75 -13.09
N LEU A 2 -2.60 -24.10 -12.98
CA LEU A 2 -3.90 -24.79 -12.96
C LEU A 2 -4.61 -24.55 -14.30
N LYS A 3 -5.27 -25.57 -14.83
CA LYS A 3 -6.06 -25.48 -16.06
C LYS A 3 -7.49 -25.94 -15.77
N PHE A 4 -8.45 -25.09 -16.07
CA PHE A 4 -9.87 -25.40 -15.95
C PHE A 4 -10.48 -25.59 -17.34
N SER A 5 -11.42 -26.53 -17.46
CA SER A 5 -12.19 -26.75 -18.68
C SER A 5 -13.68 -26.63 -18.36
N TYR A 6 -14.38 -25.80 -19.13
CA TYR A 6 -15.79 -25.51 -18.94
C TYR A 6 -16.59 -26.06 -20.12
N ARG A 7 -17.83 -26.48 -19.86
CA ARG A 7 -18.74 -26.99 -20.90
C ARG A 7 -19.30 -25.88 -21.81
N ALA A 8 -19.22 -24.63 -21.38
CA ALA A 8 -19.69 -23.45 -22.10
C ALA A 8 -18.71 -22.27 -21.91
N PRO A 9 -18.75 -21.25 -22.78
CA PRO A 9 -17.95 -20.03 -22.61
C PRO A 9 -18.26 -19.33 -21.27
N LEU A 10 -17.22 -18.84 -20.61
CA LEU A 10 -17.37 -18.02 -19.41
C LEU A 10 -17.93 -16.64 -19.78
N LYS A 11 -18.84 -16.14 -18.95
CA LYS A 11 -19.34 -14.76 -19.05
C LYS A 11 -18.61 -13.88 -18.04
N THR A 12 -17.99 -12.81 -18.50
CA THR A 12 -17.33 -11.79 -17.66
C THR A 12 -18.20 -10.54 -17.64
N ASN A 13 -18.96 -10.36 -16.56
CA ASN A 13 -19.99 -9.30 -16.49
C ASN A 13 -19.55 -8.09 -15.67
N GLU A 14 -18.48 -8.21 -14.90
CA GLU A 14 -17.98 -7.17 -14.00
C GLU A 14 -16.49 -6.90 -14.23
N VAL A 15 -16.05 -5.71 -13.83
CA VAL A 15 -14.70 -5.20 -14.05
C VAL A 15 -14.12 -4.69 -12.74
N SER A 16 -12.85 -5.01 -12.51
CA SER A 16 -11.99 -4.35 -11.54
C SER A 16 -10.94 -3.53 -12.28
N VAL A 17 -10.93 -2.22 -12.09
CA VAL A 17 -9.95 -1.30 -12.69
C VAL A 17 -8.90 -0.94 -11.66
N GLU A 18 -7.67 -1.39 -11.89
CA GLU A 18 -6.51 -0.98 -11.08
C GLU A 18 -5.93 0.35 -11.58
N LYS A 19 -5.71 1.29 -10.66
CA LYS A 19 -4.92 2.51 -10.88
C LYS A 19 -3.87 2.66 -9.81
N LYS A 20 -2.69 3.11 -10.21
CA LYS A 20 -1.60 3.43 -9.29
C LYS A 20 -1.39 4.93 -9.21
N TYR A 21 -1.42 5.45 -8.00
CA TYR A 21 -1.17 6.85 -7.67
C TYR A 21 0.17 6.99 -6.95
N TYR A 22 0.91 8.05 -7.27
CA TYR A 22 2.24 8.29 -6.74
C TYR A 22 2.21 9.47 -5.77
N ALA A 23 3.02 9.39 -4.71
CA ALA A 23 3.20 10.53 -3.83
C ALA A 23 3.93 11.68 -4.54
N THR A 24 3.69 12.91 -4.10
CA THR A 24 4.36 14.12 -4.62
C THR A 24 5.83 14.22 -4.20
N THR A 25 6.23 13.46 -3.17
CA THR A 25 7.60 13.37 -2.67
C THR A 25 8.05 11.91 -2.57
N TYR A 26 9.36 11.70 -2.53
CA TYR A 26 10.00 10.39 -2.42
C TYR A 26 11.33 10.51 -1.67
N LEU A 27 11.98 9.37 -1.37
CA LEU A 27 13.28 9.30 -0.69
C LEU A 27 13.37 10.19 0.55
N GLN A 28 12.53 9.91 1.54
CA GLN A 28 12.51 10.66 2.79
C GLN A 28 13.36 9.92 3.85
N PRO A 29 14.28 10.61 4.54
CA PRO A 29 15.06 10.01 5.62
C PRO A 29 14.14 9.67 6.79
N ILE A 30 14.47 8.59 7.50
CA ILE A 30 13.71 8.17 8.68
C ILE A 30 14.45 8.56 9.95
N LYS A 31 13.74 9.30 10.80
CA LYS A 31 14.14 9.65 12.16
C LYS A 31 13.12 9.11 13.14
N ALA A 32 13.58 8.65 14.30
CA ALA A 32 12.73 8.08 15.33
C ALA A 32 11.66 9.10 15.78
N ASP A 33 10.42 8.65 15.88
CA ASP A 33 9.25 9.40 16.37
C ASP A 33 8.90 10.69 15.61
N GLU A 34 9.61 11.00 14.52
CA GLU A 34 9.29 12.12 13.62
C GLU A 34 8.38 11.64 12.47
N PRO A 35 7.21 12.28 12.26
CA PRO A 35 6.29 11.89 11.20
C PRO A 35 6.83 12.28 9.81
N ILE A 36 6.91 11.29 8.92
CA ILE A 36 7.12 11.52 7.49
C ILE A 36 5.75 11.64 6.83
N ARG A 37 5.50 12.77 6.16
CA ARG A 37 4.23 13.06 5.49
C ARG A 37 4.38 12.97 3.98
N PHE A 38 3.59 12.10 3.37
CA PHE A 38 3.44 12.00 1.92
C PHE A 38 2.05 12.51 1.51
N ARG A 39 1.98 13.17 0.36
CA ARG A 39 0.71 13.54 -0.28
C ARG A 39 0.51 12.73 -1.55
N ILE A 40 -0.67 12.14 -1.70
CA ILE A 40 -1.12 11.53 -2.95
C ILE A 40 -2.34 12.29 -3.44
N GLU A 41 -2.23 12.93 -4.60
CA GLU A 41 -3.25 13.84 -5.13
C GLU A 41 -3.98 13.24 -6.33
N GLY A 42 -5.19 13.74 -6.59
CA GLY A 42 -5.96 13.38 -7.78
C GLY A 42 -6.50 11.95 -7.79
N VAL A 43 -6.64 11.32 -6.63
CA VAL A 43 -7.27 10.00 -6.50
C VAL A 43 -8.76 10.13 -6.83
N ARG A 44 -9.22 9.35 -7.81
CA ARG A 44 -10.63 9.38 -8.23
C ARG A 44 -11.32 8.16 -7.65
N ARG A 45 -12.41 8.38 -6.92
CA ARG A 45 -13.38 7.34 -6.52
C ARG A 45 -14.54 7.37 -7.50
N ALA A 46 -14.34 6.73 -8.65
CA ALA A 46 -15.35 6.58 -9.69
C ALA A 46 -16.40 5.50 -9.35
N SER A 47 -16.15 4.66 -8.32
CA SER A 47 -17.09 3.65 -7.85
C SER A 47 -17.39 3.78 -6.34
N ALA A 48 -18.53 3.26 -5.92
CA ALA A 48 -18.85 3.02 -4.52
C ALA A 48 -18.09 1.83 -3.93
N PHE A 49 -17.66 0.89 -4.79
CA PHE A 49 -17.01 -0.36 -4.41
C PHE A 49 -15.54 -0.36 -4.84
N GLY A 50 -14.67 -0.79 -3.95
CA GLY A 50 -13.25 -0.88 -4.25
C GLY A 50 -12.41 -1.31 -3.07
N GLU A 51 -11.13 -1.42 -3.36
CA GLU A 51 -10.06 -1.77 -2.43
C GLU A 51 -8.86 -0.86 -2.67
N ALA A 52 -8.01 -0.71 -1.65
CA ALA A 52 -6.78 0.05 -1.79
C ALA A 52 -5.63 -0.62 -1.04
N VAL A 53 -4.44 -0.50 -1.62
CA VAL A 53 -3.20 -0.99 -1.03
C VAL A 53 -2.18 0.13 -1.09
N LEU A 54 -1.72 0.57 0.09
CA LEU A 54 -0.58 1.44 0.22
C LEU A 54 0.70 0.62 0.01
N ARG A 55 1.62 1.13 -0.80
CA ARG A 55 2.91 0.51 -1.10
C ARG A 55 4.01 1.39 -0.55
N VAL A 56 4.64 0.96 0.54
CA VAL A 56 5.70 1.70 1.21
C VAL A 56 7.04 1.05 0.89
N GLY A 57 7.82 1.70 0.03
CA GLY A 57 9.19 1.28 -0.27
C GLY A 57 10.13 1.74 0.83
N MET A 58 10.91 0.81 1.40
CA MET A 58 11.81 1.08 2.51
C MET A 58 13.19 0.50 2.25
N GLY A 59 14.22 1.27 2.61
CA GLY A 59 15.60 0.82 2.68
C GLY A 59 16.14 1.04 4.08
N ARG A 60 16.32 -0.03 4.86
CA ARG A 60 16.73 0.04 6.27
C ARG A 60 17.72 -1.08 6.59
N LYS A 61 18.68 -0.79 7.48
CA LYS A 61 19.58 -1.80 8.04
C LYS A 61 18.78 -2.87 8.80
N HIS A 62 19.31 -4.08 8.87
CA HIS A 62 18.71 -5.16 9.64
C HIS A 62 18.57 -4.80 11.12
N GLY A 63 17.55 -5.36 11.77
CA GLY A 63 17.19 -5.04 13.16
C GLY A 63 16.43 -3.72 13.36
N ARG A 64 16.23 -2.93 12.29
CA ARG A 64 15.37 -1.75 12.33
C ARG A 64 13.92 -2.09 12.03
N SER A 65 12.99 -1.33 12.59
CA SER A 65 11.56 -1.58 12.39
C SER A 65 11.16 -1.43 10.91
N LEU A 66 10.39 -2.41 10.43
CA LEU A 66 9.66 -2.36 9.15
C LEU A 66 8.16 -2.11 9.37
N HIS A 67 7.74 -1.89 10.62
CA HIS A 67 6.35 -1.69 11.03
C HIS A 67 6.19 -0.29 11.63
N PRO A 68 6.09 0.76 10.79
CA PRO A 68 5.77 2.09 11.27
C PRO A 68 4.32 2.15 11.76
N VAL A 69 3.99 3.13 12.59
CA VAL A 69 2.61 3.58 12.73
C VAL A 69 2.21 4.26 11.43
N VAL A 70 1.05 3.90 10.87
CA VAL A 70 0.53 4.44 9.62
C VAL A 70 -0.80 5.12 9.84
N ARG A 71 -0.94 6.35 9.32
CA ARG A 71 -2.22 7.05 9.25
C ARG A 71 -2.52 7.48 7.83
N VAL A 72 -3.76 7.23 7.39
CA VAL A 72 -4.29 7.74 6.12
C VAL A 72 -5.42 8.70 6.45
N ASN A 73 -5.27 9.96 6.06
CA ASN A 73 -6.21 11.04 6.37
C ASN A 73 -6.54 11.11 7.88
N GLY A 74 -5.50 10.99 8.71
CA GLY A 74 -5.60 10.98 10.17
C GLY A 74 -6.11 9.67 10.80
N THR A 75 -6.64 8.74 10.01
CA THR A 75 -7.15 7.45 10.50
C THR A 75 -6.04 6.41 10.56
N SER A 76 -5.89 5.71 11.69
CA SER A 76 -4.89 4.65 11.85
C SER A 76 -5.18 3.46 10.93
N VAL A 77 -4.14 2.93 10.31
CA VAL A 77 -4.19 1.73 9.47
C VAL A 77 -3.25 0.69 10.05
N GLU A 78 -3.70 -0.57 10.08
CA GLU A 78 -2.92 -1.69 10.57
C GLU A 78 -1.85 -2.09 9.54
N VAL A 79 -0.61 -2.30 9.99
CA VAL A 79 0.50 -2.73 9.14
C VAL A 79 0.64 -4.24 9.27
N PRO A 80 0.54 -5.01 8.18
CA PRO A 80 0.76 -6.46 8.22
C PRO A 80 2.15 -6.81 8.75
N THR A 81 2.27 -7.94 9.44
CA THR A 81 3.56 -8.48 9.92
C THR A 81 4.33 -9.27 8.86
N ASP A 82 3.68 -9.58 7.74
CA ASP A 82 4.24 -10.32 6.61
C ASP A 82 4.28 -9.44 5.36
N TRP A 83 5.25 -9.70 4.49
CA TRP A 83 5.42 -8.99 3.22
C TRP A 83 5.83 -9.96 2.12
N ARG A 84 5.58 -9.56 0.88
CA ARG A 84 5.87 -10.41 -0.26
C ARG A 84 7.37 -10.71 -0.36
N GLY A 85 7.72 -12.00 -0.29
CA GLY A 85 9.08 -12.48 -0.45
C GLY A 85 9.67 -12.99 0.87
N TYR A 86 11.00 -12.96 0.97
CA TYR A 86 11.74 -13.37 2.18
C TYR A 86 12.24 -12.13 2.95
N ASP A 87 12.86 -12.36 4.10
CA ASP A 87 13.31 -11.32 5.04
C ASP A 87 14.56 -10.53 4.60
N GLN A 88 15.23 -10.96 3.54
CA GLN A 88 16.50 -10.38 3.07
C GLN A 88 17.68 -10.48 4.04
N ALA A 89 17.66 -11.40 5.01
CA ALA A 89 18.71 -11.52 6.04
C ALA A 89 20.13 -11.72 5.49
N THR A 90 20.27 -12.31 4.29
CA THR A 90 21.57 -12.53 3.61
C THR A 90 22.10 -11.30 2.85
N ARG A 91 21.31 -10.23 2.73
CA ARG A 91 21.71 -8.98 2.08
C ARG A 91 22.30 -8.00 3.11
N GLY A 92 22.99 -6.96 2.67
CA GLY A 92 23.56 -5.96 3.59
C GLY A 92 22.54 -5.05 4.30
N GLN A 93 21.28 -5.07 3.84
CA GLN A 93 20.14 -4.32 4.40
C GLN A 93 18.83 -4.83 3.77
N PHE A 94 17.69 -4.54 4.41
CA PHE A 94 16.39 -4.68 3.80
C PHE A 94 16.19 -3.59 2.74
N PHE A 95 15.78 -3.97 1.53
CA PHE A 95 15.26 -3.04 0.53
C PHE A 95 14.07 -3.66 -0.19
N GLY A 96 12.87 -3.21 0.16
CA GLY A 96 11.64 -3.85 -0.28
C GLY A 96 10.42 -2.93 -0.18
N VAL A 97 9.29 -3.42 -0.64
CA VAL A 97 8.00 -2.74 -0.54
C VAL A 97 7.12 -3.52 0.41
N VAL A 98 6.63 -2.85 1.46
CA VAL A 98 5.58 -3.39 2.33
C VAL A 98 4.22 -2.93 1.78
N GLU A 99 3.34 -3.90 1.56
CA GLU A 99 1.97 -3.70 1.04
C GLU A 99 1.01 -3.64 2.24
N ILE A 100 0.34 -2.50 2.42
CA ILE A 100 -0.54 -2.24 3.56
C ILE A 100 -1.96 -2.01 3.03
N PRO A 101 -2.90 -2.94 3.27
CA PRO A 101 -4.30 -2.74 2.89
C PRO A 101 -4.90 -1.52 3.59
N VAL A 102 -5.62 -0.70 2.84
CA VAL A 102 -6.32 0.50 3.36
C VAL A 102 -7.80 0.36 3.02
N LYS A 103 -8.68 0.64 3.99
CA LYS A 103 -10.12 0.67 3.73
C LYS A 103 -10.44 1.68 2.64
N TYR A 104 -11.14 1.23 1.58
CA TYR A 104 -11.46 2.07 0.43
C TYR A 104 -12.23 3.36 0.81
N ALA A 105 -13.05 3.27 1.86
CA ALA A 105 -13.82 4.40 2.38
C ALA A 105 -12.96 5.54 2.93
N LEU A 106 -11.69 5.30 3.31
CA LEU A 106 -10.78 6.32 3.82
C LEU A 106 -10.19 7.19 2.71
N LEU A 107 -10.28 6.77 1.44
CA LEU A 107 -9.67 7.51 0.34
C LEU A 107 -10.50 8.76 0.02
N GLU A 108 -9.77 9.86 -0.09
CA GLU A 108 -10.24 11.17 -0.55
C GLU A 108 -9.60 11.51 -1.90
N LYS A 109 -9.97 12.65 -2.48
CA LYS A 109 -9.32 13.15 -3.71
C LYS A 109 -7.84 13.43 -3.50
N ASN A 110 -7.51 14.01 -2.35
CA ASN A 110 -6.15 14.32 -1.93
C ASN A 110 -5.94 13.66 -0.59
N ASN A 111 -4.92 12.80 -0.50
CA ASN A 111 -4.69 11.96 0.68
C ASN A 111 -3.39 12.38 1.34
N THR A 112 -3.41 12.46 2.66
CA THR A 112 -2.20 12.56 3.48
C THR A 112 -1.91 11.21 4.10
N VAL A 113 -0.70 10.71 3.88
CA VAL A 113 -0.21 9.49 4.52
C VAL A 113 0.93 9.86 5.45
N GLU A 114 0.78 9.51 6.74
CA GLU A 114 1.81 9.70 7.75
C GLU A 114 2.42 8.36 8.13
N LEU A 115 3.75 8.31 8.17
CA LEU A 115 4.54 7.18 8.66
C LEU A 115 5.38 7.64 9.84
N ILE A 116 5.32 6.92 10.97
CA ILE A 116 6.15 7.19 12.16
C ILE A 116 6.87 5.90 12.53
N PHE A 117 8.19 5.96 12.57
CA PHE A 117 9.03 4.81 12.94
C PHE A 117 9.55 4.97 14.37
N PRO A 118 9.66 3.88 15.14
CA PRO A 118 10.19 3.93 16.51
C PRO A 118 11.72 4.07 16.56
N ASP A 119 12.42 4.01 15.42
CA ASP A 119 13.88 4.01 15.35
C ASP A 119 14.45 4.74 14.12
N ASP A 120 15.66 5.27 14.27
CA ASP A 120 16.36 6.02 13.23
C ASP A 120 16.94 5.16 12.11
N GLY A 121 17.21 5.82 10.99
CA GLY A 121 18.16 5.36 9.97
C GLY A 121 17.49 4.67 8.78
N GLY A 122 18.09 4.86 7.60
CA GLY A 122 17.47 4.43 6.35
C GLY A 122 16.46 5.44 5.82
N HIS A 123 15.70 5.03 4.80
CA HIS A 123 14.79 5.90 4.07
C HIS A 123 13.49 5.19 3.71
N VAL A 124 12.41 5.96 3.64
CA VAL A 124 11.25 5.60 2.83
C VAL A 124 11.58 6.01 1.40
N SER A 125 11.94 5.03 0.56
CA SER A 125 12.41 5.26 -0.81
C SER A 125 11.29 5.78 -1.71
N SER A 126 10.07 5.26 -1.53
CA SER A 126 8.90 5.64 -2.31
C SER A 126 7.61 5.35 -1.54
N LEU A 127 6.55 6.08 -1.89
CA LEU A 127 5.20 5.80 -1.44
C LEU A 127 4.25 5.90 -2.65
N ALA A 128 3.43 4.86 -2.83
CA ALA A 128 2.41 4.81 -3.86
C ALA A 128 1.16 4.13 -3.32
N MET A 129 0.02 4.34 -3.96
CA MET A 129 -1.24 3.69 -3.62
C MET A 129 -1.83 3.02 -4.85
N GLN A 130 -2.09 1.72 -4.76
CA GLN A 130 -2.91 1.01 -5.73
C GLN A 130 -4.36 1.11 -5.28
N VAL A 131 -5.25 1.44 -6.22
CA VAL A 131 -6.69 1.51 -6.00
C VAL A 131 -7.35 0.61 -7.03
N PHE A 132 -8.19 -0.30 -6.56
CA PHE A 132 -8.99 -1.19 -7.37
C PHE A 132 -10.44 -0.74 -7.27
N GLU A 133 -11.02 -0.33 -8.39
CA GLU A 133 -12.41 0.14 -8.46
C GLU A 133 -13.28 -0.91 -9.15
N PHE A 134 -14.40 -1.29 -8.53
CA PHE A 134 -15.25 -2.38 -9.02
C PHE A 134 -16.52 -1.82 -9.67
N SER A 135 -17.01 -2.45 -10.75
CA SER A 135 -18.28 -2.07 -11.39
C SER A 135 -19.53 -2.45 -10.57
N ALA A 136 -19.41 -3.43 -9.68
CA ALA A 136 -20.45 -3.88 -8.74
C ALA A 136 -19.81 -4.33 -7.41
N ASP A 137 -20.63 -4.69 -6.43
CA ASP A 137 -20.13 -5.34 -5.21
C ASP A 137 -19.77 -6.80 -5.52
N ILE A 138 -18.53 -7.01 -5.93
CA ILE A 138 -18.01 -8.32 -6.35
C ILE A 138 -17.27 -9.05 -5.22
N ARG A 139 -17.20 -8.45 -4.03
CA ARG A 139 -16.55 -9.08 -2.88
C ARG A 139 -17.45 -10.18 -2.34
N PRO A 140 -16.90 -11.35 -1.99
CA PRO A 140 -17.66 -12.35 -1.26
C PRO A 140 -17.99 -11.83 0.15
N ASP A 141 -19.16 -12.20 0.65
CA ASP A 141 -19.59 -11.97 2.05
C ASP A 141 -18.65 -12.64 3.06
#